data_AF-A0A1J5TQR7-F1
#
_entry.id   AF-A0A1J5TQR7-F1
#
_cell.length_a   1.000
_cell.length_b   1.000
_cell.length_c   1.000
_cell.angle_alpha   90.00
_cell.angle_beta   90.00
_cell.angle_gamma   90.00
#
_symmetry.space_group_name_H-M   'P 1'
#
loop_
_entity.id
_entity.type
_entity.pdbx_description
1 polymer ?
#
loop_
_entity_poly.entity_id
_entity_poly.type
_entity_poly.pdbx_seq_one_letter_code
_entity_poly.pdbx_strand_id
1 'polypeptide(L)'
;MSLPQKDFEHSREFVKQSTLYQEFLAEREEILRHKWLESERLGYDIGFERALLDWIRKHREGWRAARRAQLGSQGTSTGSQGSSTTKPPFSGQTGTPTPSAARPGSQIPRELRAS
;
A
#
# COMPACT_ATOMS: atom_id res chain seq x y z
N MET A 1 22.89 14.18 -45.46
CA MET A 1 23.08 13.46 -44.18
C MET A 1 22.01 13.96 -43.22
N SER A 2 20.88 13.27 -43.11
CA SER A 2 19.79 13.63 -42.20
C SER A 2 19.93 12.77 -40.93
N LEU A 3 20.00 13.41 -39.77
CA LEU A 3 20.18 12.75 -38.47
C LEU A 3 18.88 12.03 -38.05
N PRO A 4 18.97 10.88 -37.35
CA PRO A 4 17.79 10.13 -36.93
C PRO A 4 17.11 10.84 -35.75
N GLN A 5 16.05 11.61 -36.05
CA GLN A 5 15.16 12.19 -35.03
C GLN A 5 14.25 11.14 -34.35
N LYS A 6 14.30 9.87 -34.77
CA LYS A 6 13.34 8.84 -34.38
C LYS A 6 13.65 8.16 -33.04
N ASP A 7 14.87 8.29 -32.54
CA ASP A 7 15.32 7.60 -31.32
C ASP A 7 14.90 8.36 -30.04
N PHE A 8 14.78 9.68 -30.11
CA PHE A 8 14.33 10.52 -28.99
C PHE A 8 12.85 10.35 -28.66
N GLU A 9 12.01 10.16 -29.68
CA GLU A 9 10.57 9.91 -29.48
C GLU A 9 10.31 8.53 -28.89
N HIS A 10 11.01 7.49 -29.37
CA HIS A 10 10.94 6.16 -28.75
C HIS A 10 11.45 6.15 -27.31
N SER A 11 12.48 6.93 -26.99
CA SER A 11 12.99 7.07 -25.62
C SER A 11 11.97 7.77 -24.72
N ARG A 12 11.30 8.82 -25.19
CA ARG A 12 10.20 9.49 -24.47
C ARG A 12 9.00 8.57 -24.27
N GLU A 13 8.64 7.80 -25.29
CA GLU A 13 7.56 6.81 -25.20
C GLU A 13 7.91 5.70 -24.21
N PHE A 14 9.14 5.20 -24.24
CA PHE A 14 9.63 4.19 -23.31
C PHE A 14 9.65 4.70 -21.87
N VAL A 15 10.02 5.97 -21.65
CA VAL A 15 9.92 6.60 -20.32
C VAL A 15 8.46 6.75 -19.87
N LYS A 16 7.54 7.12 -20.77
CA LYS A 16 6.09 7.16 -20.47
C LYS A 16 5.50 5.79 -20.16
N GLN A 17 6.00 4.73 -20.80
CA GLN A 17 5.57 3.35 -20.54
C GLN A 17 6.29 2.72 -19.35
N SER A 18 7.44 3.26 -18.97
CA SER A 18 8.21 2.79 -17.83
C SER A 18 7.51 3.13 -16.52
N THR A 19 7.79 2.31 -15.51
CA THR A 19 7.37 2.47 -14.11
C THR A 19 7.57 3.88 -13.58
N LEU A 20 8.54 4.65 -14.09
CA LEU A 20 8.81 6.02 -13.66
C LEU A 20 7.67 7.02 -13.95
N TYR A 21 7.02 6.94 -15.12
CA TYR A 21 5.90 7.83 -15.41
C TYR A 21 4.64 7.45 -14.62
N GLN A 22 4.43 6.16 -14.38
CA GLN A 22 3.35 5.66 -13.52
C GLN A 22 3.57 6.05 -12.05
N GLU A 23 4.83 6.02 -11.58
CA GLU A 23 5.25 6.56 -10.28
C GLU A 23 4.91 8.04 -10.16
N PHE A 24 5.23 8.83 -11.19
CA PHE A 24 4.94 10.27 -11.21
C PHE A 24 3.44 10.58 -11.19
N LEU A 25 2.63 9.85 -11.99
CA LEU A 25 1.18 10.02 -11.98
C LEU A 25 0.60 9.71 -10.61
N ALA A 26 1.02 8.60 -10.00
CA ALA A 26 0.52 8.23 -8.69
C ALA A 26 0.98 9.18 -7.57
N GLU A 27 2.21 9.71 -7.66
CA GLU A 27 2.69 10.77 -6.76
C GLU A 27 1.82 12.02 -6.89
N ARG A 28 1.49 12.44 -8.11
CA ARG A 28 0.58 13.56 -8.37
C ARG A 28 -0.83 13.31 -7.82
N GLU A 29 -1.37 12.11 -8.00
CA GLU A 29 -2.67 11.73 -7.44
C GLU A 29 -2.68 11.78 -5.91
N GLU A 30 -1.58 11.35 -5.27
CA GLU A 30 -1.47 11.41 -3.82
C GLU A 30 -1.43 12.85 -3.29
N ILE A 31 -0.72 13.75 -3.99
CA ILE A 31 -0.71 15.18 -3.64
C ILE A 31 -2.13 15.76 -3.76
N LEU A 32 -2.88 15.39 -4.80
CA LEU A 32 -4.27 15.85 -4.98
C LEU A 32 -5.21 15.30 -3.90
N ARG A 33 -5.03 14.05 -3.45
CA ARG A 33 -5.78 13.52 -2.30
C ARG A 33 -5.45 14.25 -1.02
N HIS A 34 -4.17 14.51 -0.76
CA HIS A 34 -3.74 15.28 0.42
C HIS A 34 -4.35 16.67 0.42
N LYS A 35 -4.30 17.36 -0.73
CA LYS A 35 -4.96 18.65 -0.92
C LYS A 35 -6.44 18.58 -0.53
N TRP A 36 -7.17 17.58 -1.05
CA TRP A 36 -8.60 17.45 -0.75
C TRP A 36 -8.86 17.22 0.73
N LEU A 37 -8.18 16.25 1.36
CA LEU A 37 -8.34 15.95 2.79
C LEU A 37 -8.04 17.17 3.67
N GLU A 38 -7.03 17.94 3.31
CA GLU A 38 -6.61 19.13 4.05
C GLU A 38 -7.60 20.30 3.85
N SER A 39 -8.12 20.47 2.64
CA SER A 39 -9.18 21.44 2.36
C SER A 39 -10.47 21.09 3.12
N GLU A 40 -10.87 19.82 3.17
CA GLU A 40 -12.03 19.35 3.96
C GLU A 40 -11.83 19.62 5.45
N ARG A 41 -10.62 19.32 5.97
CA ARG A 41 -10.29 19.52 7.39
C ARG A 41 -10.32 20.98 7.82
N LEU A 42 -9.94 21.91 6.94
CA LEU A 42 -9.87 23.33 7.23
C LEU A 42 -11.15 24.09 6.84
N GLY A 43 -12.05 23.47 6.07
CA GLY A 43 -13.28 24.09 5.60
C GLY A 43 -13.08 25.14 4.50
N TYR A 44 -11.89 25.20 3.90
CA TYR A 44 -11.58 26.07 2.76
C TYR A 44 -10.48 25.45 1.89
N ASP A 45 -10.41 25.83 0.61
CA ASP A 45 -9.37 25.29 -0.27
C ASP A 45 -7.99 25.82 0.10
N ILE A 46 -7.08 24.92 0.45
CA ILE A 46 -5.72 25.32 0.84
C ILE A 46 -4.82 25.70 -0.35
N GLY A 47 -5.25 25.40 -1.57
CA GLY A 47 -4.44 25.56 -2.79
C GLY A 47 -3.42 24.45 -3.00
N PHE A 48 -3.02 24.26 -4.26
CA PHE A 48 -2.12 23.19 -4.66
C PHE A 48 -0.70 23.33 -4.10
N GLU A 49 -0.14 24.54 -4.09
CA GLU A 49 1.24 24.79 -3.67
C GLU A 49 1.44 24.53 -2.15
N ARG A 50 0.47 24.96 -1.34
CA ARG A 50 0.43 24.67 0.11
C ARG A 50 0.37 23.16 0.36
N ALA A 51 -0.51 22.46 -0.35
CA ALA A 51 -0.66 21.01 -0.25
C ALA A 51 0.62 20.27 -0.68
N LEU A 52 1.23 20.70 -1.78
CA LEU A 52 2.47 20.13 -2.30
C LEU A 52 3.61 20.23 -1.30
N LEU A 53 3.85 21.42 -0.74
CA LEU A 53 4.91 21.64 0.24
C LEU A 53 4.71 20.84 1.52
N ASP A 54 3.47 20.74 2.01
CA ASP A 54 3.15 19.95 3.20
C ASP A 54 3.31 18.44 2.93
N TRP A 55 2.86 17.97 1.77
CA TRP A 55 2.98 16.57 1.34
C TRP A 55 4.44 16.13 1.18
N ILE A 56 5.28 16.94 0.51
CA ILE A 56 6.71 16.64 0.34
C ILE A 56 7.42 16.49 1.69
N ARG A 57 7.07 17.33 2.67
CA ARG A 57 7.72 17.32 4.00
C ARG A 57 7.32 16.15 4.88
N LYS A 58 6.07 15.69 4.81
CA LYS A 58 5.50 14.76 5.81
C LYS A 58 5.13 13.39 5.26
N HIS A 59 4.73 13.31 4.00
CA HIS A 59 4.09 12.11 3.44
C HIS A 59 4.95 11.40 2.39
N ARG A 60 5.74 12.16 1.62
CA ARG A 60 6.45 11.67 0.44
C ARG A 60 7.39 10.50 0.72
N GLU A 61 8.20 10.57 1.76
CA GLU A 61 9.17 9.52 2.06
C GLU A 61 8.49 8.19 2.43
N GLY A 62 7.46 8.26 3.29
CA GLY A 62 6.67 7.10 3.67
C GLY A 62 5.93 6.48 2.47
N TRP A 63 5.38 7.31 1.59
CA TRP A 63 4.72 6.86 0.37
C TRP A 63 5.68 6.11 -0.56
N ARG A 64 6.88 6.66 -0.80
CA ARG A 64 7.92 6.01 -1.61
C ARG A 64 8.40 4.69 -1.00
N ALA A 65 8.57 4.65 0.33
CA ALA A 65 8.98 3.43 1.03
C ALA A 65 7.93 2.31 0.92
N ALA A 66 6.65 2.64 1.15
CA ALA A 66 5.55 1.69 1.03
C ALA A 66 5.47 1.09 -0.38
N ARG A 67 5.68 1.90 -1.41
CA ARG A 67 5.60 1.42 -2.79
C ARG A 67 6.80 0.56 -3.20
N ARG A 68 8.01 0.89 -2.74
CA ARG A 68 9.19 0.01 -2.91
C ARG A 68 8.96 -1.36 -2.27
N ALA A 69 8.34 -1.40 -1.09
CA ALA A 69 7.99 -2.65 -0.41
C ALA A 69 6.95 -3.47 -1.20
N GLN A 70 5.94 -2.82 -1.80
CA GLN A 70 4.94 -3.49 -2.66
C GLN A 70 5.57 -4.13 -3.91
N LEU A 71 6.55 -3.45 -4.54
CA LEU A 71 7.30 -4.00 -5.68
C LEU A 71 8.19 -5.19 -5.28
N GLY A 72 8.84 -5.14 -4.12
CA GLY A 72 9.65 -6.26 -3.61
C GLY A 72 8.81 -7.48 -3.19
N SER A 73 7.57 -7.26 -2.74
CA SER A 73 6.68 -8.34 -2.28
C SER A 73 6.04 -9.14 -3.41
N GLN A 74 6.00 -8.61 -4.65
CA GLN A 74 5.51 -9.37 -5.82
C GLN A 74 6.55 -10.33 -6.44
N GLY A 75 7.79 -10.37 -5.90
CA GLY A 75 8.88 -11.21 -6.41
C GLY A 75 9.08 -12.57 -5.72
N THR A 76 8.25 -12.97 -4.75
CA THR A 76 8.41 -14.22 -3.99
C THR A 76 7.20 -15.13 -4.05
N SER A 77 6.80 -15.52 -5.27
CA SER A 77 6.08 -16.77 -5.52
C SER A 77 7.03 -17.78 -6.16
N THR A 78 8.15 -18.08 -5.49
CA THR A 78 8.98 -19.23 -5.84
C THR A 78 8.37 -20.45 -5.16
N GLY A 79 7.78 -21.33 -5.95
CA GLY A 79 7.22 -22.59 -5.46
C GLY A 79 8.27 -23.38 -4.69
N SER A 80 7.98 -23.65 -3.42
CA SER A 80 8.60 -24.75 -2.70
C SER A 80 7.58 -25.87 -2.63
N GLN A 81 7.52 -26.65 -3.71
CA GLN A 81 7.13 -28.05 -3.61
C GLN A 81 8.26 -28.77 -2.87
N GLY A 82 7.95 -29.24 -1.68
CA GLY A 82 8.78 -30.10 -0.86
C GLY A 82 7.88 -30.99 -0.03
N SER A 83 7.17 -31.89 -0.70
CA SER A 83 6.50 -33.02 -0.06
C SER A 83 7.55 -33.92 0.59
N SER A 84 7.56 -33.98 1.92
CA SER A 84 8.09 -35.14 2.63
C SER A 84 7.23 -35.42 3.87
N THR A 85 6.29 -36.34 3.67
CA THR A 85 5.68 -37.15 4.72
C THR A 85 6.79 -37.89 5.46
N THR A 86 6.94 -37.71 6.78
CA THR A 86 7.30 -38.79 7.71
C THR A 86 6.80 -38.44 9.12
N LYS A 87 6.14 -39.42 9.75
CA LYS A 87 5.50 -39.41 11.08
C LYS A 87 6.49 -39.17 12.25
N PRO A 88 5.99 -38.81 13.46
CA PRO A 88 6.79 -38.37 14.60
C PRO A 88 7.21 -39.53 15.53
N PRO A 89 8.21 -39.33 16.42
CA PRO A 89 8.30 -40.08 17.67
C PRO A 89 7.88 -39.22 18.89
N PHE A 90 6.76 -39.66 19.47
CA PHE A 90 6.43 -39.78 20.90
C PHE A 90 7.18 -38.95 21.97
N SER A 91 6.34 -38.23 22.73
CA SER A 91 6.38 -37.97 24.19
C SER A 91 7.24 -36.88 24.80
N GLY A 92 6.54 -35.89 25.34
CA GLY A 92 7.06 -34.90 26.29
C GLY A 92 5.96 -34.02 26.87
N GLN A 93 5.22 -34.57 27.83
CA GLN A 93 4.59 -33.90 28.97
C GLN A 93 3.55 -32.77 28.76
N THR A 94 2.43 -33.03 29.42
CA THR A 94 1.24 -32.20 29.62
C THR A 94 1.56 -30.85 30.28
N GLY A 95 1.35 -29.76 29.54
CA GLY A 95 1.05 -28.45 30.12
C GLY A 95 -0.46 -28.30 30.23
N THR A 96 -0.98 -28.31 31.44
CA THR A 96 -2.39 -28.02 31.76
C THR A 96 -2.80 -26.64 31.24
N PRO A 97 -3.86 -26.51 30.42
CA PRO A 97 -4.49 -25.21 30.22
C PRO A 97 -5.36 -24.88 31.43
N THR A 98 -5.11 -23.75 32.07
CA THR A 98 -6.08 -23.12 32.98
C THR A 98 -7.05 -22.29 32.14
N PRO A 99 -8.33 -22.68 31.97
CA PRO A 99 -9.35 -21.78 31.44
C PRO A 99 -9.83 -20.85 32.56
N SER A 100 -9.25 -19.64 32.64
CA SER A 100 -9.87 -18.56 33.42
C SER A 100 -11.09 -18.05 32.66
N ALA A 101 -12.26 -18.48 33.12
CA ALA A 101 -13.55 -18.02 32.69
C ALA A 101 -13.69 -16.49 32.80
N ALA A 102 -14.08 -15.84 31.71
CA ALA A 102 -14.88 -14.61 31.73
C ALA A 102 -15.30 -14.22 30.30
N ARG A 103 -16.47 -14.73 29.86
CA ARG A 103 -17.41 -13.97 29.02
C ARG A 103 -18.79 -14.24 29.63
N PRO A 104 -19.64 -13.22 29.83
CA PRO A 104 -20.44 -12.76 28.69
C PRO A 104 -20.84 -11.27 28.71
N GLY A 105 -21.25 -10.78 27.53
CA GLY A 105 -22.30 -9.77 27.45
C GLY A 105 -21.89 -8.33 27.11
N SER A 106 -21.82 -8.02 25.81
CA SER A 106 -22.39 -6.77 25.32
C SER A 106 -22.98 -7.01 23.95
N GLN A 107 -24.24 -7.44 24.00
CA GLN A 107 -25.19 -7.40 22.91
C GLN A 107 -25.47 -5.92 22.62
N ILE A 108 -25.01 -5.40 21.49
CA ILE A 108 -25.56 -4.16 20.94
C ILE A 108 -26.41 -4.59 19.72
N PRO A 109 -27.73 -4.42 19.78
CA PRO A 109 -28.62 -4.79 18.69
C PRO A 109 -28.40 -3.93 17.45
N ARG A 110 -28.46 -4.59 16.29
CA ARG A 110 -28.52 -4.00 14.96
C ARG A 110 -29.96 -3.67 14.62
N GLU A 111 -30.39 -2.41 14.79
CA GLU A 111 -31.53 -1.79 14.10
C GLU A 111 -31.13 -0.31 13.92
N LEU A 112 -31.03 0.23 12.71
CA LEU A 112 -32.16 0.67 11.90
C LEU A 112 -31.85 0.51 10.41
N ARG A 113 -32.57 -0.44 9.80
CA ARG A 113 -32.88 -0.47 8.37
C ARG A 113 -34.18 0.32 8.18
N ALA A 114 -34.23 1.07 7.08
CA ALA A 114 -35.42 1.67 6.45
C ALA A 114 -36.00 2.95 7.11
N SER A 115 -35.97 4.04 6.36
CA SER A 115 -37.09 4.40 5.47
C SER A 115 -36.58 5.23 4.30
#